data_AF-A0A7W5H3A5-F1
#
_entry.id   AF-A0A7W5H3A5-F1
#
_cell.length_a   1.000
_cell.length_b   1.000
_cell.length_c   1.000
_cell.angle_alpha   90.00
_cell.angle_beta   90.00
_cell.angle_gamma   90.00
#
_symmetry.space_group_name_H-M   'P 1'
#
loop_
_entity.id
_entity.type
_entity.pdbx_description
1 polymer ?
#
loop_
_entity_poly.entity_id
_entity_poly.type
_entity_poly.pdbx_seq_one_letter_code
_entity_poly.pdbx_strand_id
1 'polypeptide(L)'
;MSAADFVQEGAAVDYTPEADLPAGSVVVQGELVGITKHDIKANVLGAISVEGVFDVAKDPAISVSAGAKVYWDATAGQSVTTATGNKLLGKAVLSAGTNTPTVRVRLSQ
;
A
#
# COMPACT_ATOMS: atom_id res chain seq x y z
N MET A 1 -7.68 -6.72 35.26
CA MET A 1 -8.04 -6.36 33.87
C MET A 1 -6.90 -6.84 32.98
N SER A 2 -7.24 -7.53 31.88
CA SER A 2 -6.29 -7.83 30.81
C SER A 2 -5.75 -6.51 30.24
N ALA A 3 -4.45 -6.43 29.97
CA ALA A 3 -3.84 -5.25 29.36
C ALA A 3 -3.99 -5.22 27.84
N ALA A 4 -4.30 -6.35 27.20
CA ALA A 4 -4.50 -6.49 25.76
C ALA A 4 -5.26 -7.79 25.45
N ASP A 5 -6.22 -7.71 24.53
CA ASP A 5 -6.96 -8.86 24.02
C ASP A 5 -6.68 -9.03 22.52
N PHE A 6 -6.60 -10.27 22.07
CA PHE A 6 -6.38 -10.57 20.65
C PHE A 6 -7.64 -10.24 19.84
N VAL A 7 -7.47 -9.45 18.78
CA VAL A 7 -8.56 -9.08 17.86
C VAL A 7 -8.49 -9.89 16.57
N GLN A 8 -7.35 -9.86 15.87
CA GLN A 8 -7.13 -10.56 14.61
C GLN A 8 -5.65 -10.68 14.25
N GLU A 9 -5.33 -11.52 13.26
CA GLU A 9 -3.95 -11.77 12.79
C GLU A 9 -3.25 -10.51 12.26
N GLY A 10 -4.01 -9.52 11.76
CA GLY A 10 -3.47 -8.23 11.30
C GLY A 10 -3.08 -8.20 9.82
N ALA A 11 -3.20 -9.28 9.06
CA ALA A 11 -2.91 -9.29 7.62
C ALA A 11 -3.83 -8.35 6.80
N ALA A 12 -5.05 -8.15 7.29
CA ALA A 12 -5.98 -7.13 6.81
C ALA A 12 -6.51 -6.35 8.01
N VAL A 13 -6.82 -5.08 7.81
CA VAL A 13 -7.36 -4.16 8.82
C VAL A 13 -8.70 -3.64 8.35
N ASP A 14 -9.69 -3.66 9.25
CA ASP A 14 -11.01 -3.13 8.97
C ASP A 14 -10.93 -1.61 8.73
N TYR A 15 -11.49 -1.18 7.61
CA TYR A 15 -11.44 0.21 7.18
C TYR A 15 -12.76 0.63 6.54
N THR A 16 -13.28 1.77 6.98
CA THR A 16 -14.47 2.40 6.41
C THR A 16 -14.03 3.68 5.71
N PRO A 17 -14.02 3.74 4.37
CA PRO A 17 -13.64 4.93 3.65
C PRO A 17 -14.77 5.97 3.64
N GLU A 18 -14.40 7.25 3.56
CA GLU A 18 -15.37 8.35 3.38
C GLU A 18 -15.85 8.47 1.92
N ALA A 19 -15.07 7.93 0.96
CA ALA A 19 -15.35 7.94 -0.47
C ALA A 19 -15.28 6.52 -1.07
N ASP A 20 -15.83 6.34 -2.26
CA ASP A 20 -15.72 5.07 -2.99
C ASP A 20 -14.25 4.78 -3.33
N LEU A 21 -13.75 3.62 -2.89
CA LEU A 21 -12.41 3.13 -3.19
C LEU A 21 -12.50 1.89 -4.07
N PRO A 22 -12.07 1.95 -5.35
CA PRO A 22 -11.95 0.75 -6.15
C PRO A 22 -10.88 -0.21 -5.60
N ALA A 23 -10.91 -1.46 -6.03
CA ALA A 23 -9.87 -2.44 -5.75
C ALA A 23 -8.48 -1.94 -6.21
N GLY A 24 -7.46 -2.18 -5.39
CA GLY A 24 -6.09 -1.72 -5.64
C GLY A 24 -5.82 -0.28 -5.19
N SER A 25 -6.79 0.39 -4.56
CA SER A 25 -6.59 1.71 -3.98
C SER A 25 -5.66 1.64 -2.78
N VAL A 26 -4.64 2.50 -2.78
CA VAL A 26 -3.73 2.64 -1.65
C VAL A 26 -4.35 3.61 -0.64
N VAL A 27 -4.55 3.13 0.58
CA VAL A 27 -5.09 3.89 1.71
C VAL A 27 -3.97 4.17 2.69
N VAL A 28 -3.87 5.42 3.13
CA VAL A 28 -2.88 5.87 4.11
C VAL A 28 -3.61 6.38 5.36
N GLN A 29 -3.47 5.68 6.48
CA GLN A 29 -3.96 6.06 7.80
C GLN A 29 -2.77 6.42 8.70
N GLY A 30 -2.33 7.68 8.62
CA GLY A 30 -1.12 8.12 9.34
C GLY A 30 0.14 7.48 8.77
N GLU A 31 0.74 6.55 9.52
CA GLU A 31 1.87 5.72 9.07
C GLU A 31 1.41 4.35 8.56
N LEU A 32 0.18 3.92 8.85
CA LEU A 32 -0.36 2.65 8.38
C LEU A 32 -0.83 2.78 6.94
N VAL A 33 -0.17 2.09 6.03
CA VAL A 33 -0.52 2.02 4.61
C VAL A 33 -1.08 0.63 4.29
N GLY A 34 -2.24 0.60 3.64
CA GLY A 34 -2.86 -0.63 3.17
C GLY A 34 -3.41 -0.49 1.75
N ILE A 35 -3.74 -1.61 1.13
CA ILE A 35 -4.29 -1.67 -0.23
C ILE A 35 -5.62 -2.41 -0.22
N THR A 36 -6.64 -1.85 -0.85
CA THR A 36 -7.96 -2.50 -0.98
C THR A 36 -7.86 -3.72 -1.90
N LYS A 37 -8.36 -4.89 -1.47
CA LYS A 37 -8.43 -6.10 -2.32
C LYS A 37 -9.66 -6.11 -3.24
N HIS A 38 -10.71 -5.41 -2.84
CA HIS A 38 -11.99 -5.32 -3.53
C HIS A 38 -12.48 -3.88 -3.48
N ASP A 39 -13.50 -3.57 -4.28
CA ASP A 39 -14.17 -2.27 -4.24
C ASP A 39 -14.85 -2.08 -2.88
N ILE A 40 -14.58 -0.95 -2.22
CA ILE A 40 -15.21 -0.55 -0.96
C ILE A 40 -16.00 0.74 -1.22
N LYS A 41 -17.30 0.70 -0.97
CA LYS A 41 -18.16 1.89 -1.12
C LYS A 41 -17.97 2.84 0.06
N ALA A 42 -18.21 4.12 -0.19
CA ALA A 42 -18.22 5.15 0.83
C ALA A 42 -19.13 4.76 2.00
N ASN A 43 -18.64 4.93 3.23
CA ASN A 43 -19.34 4.64 4.48
C ASN A 43 -19.74 3.17 4.66
N VAL A 44 -19.13 2.25 3.91
CA VAL A 44 -19.31 0.80 4.06
C VAL A 44 -18.06 0.20 4.68
N LEU A 45 -18.25 -0.65 5.68
CA LEU A 45 -17.14 -1.40 6.28
C LEU A 45 -16.52 -2.32 5.23
N GLY A 46 -15.25 -2.09 4.93
CA GLY A 46 -14.42 -2.98 4.14
C GLY A 46 -13.12 -3.29 4.87
N ALA A 47 -12.15 -3.82 4.13
CA ALA A 47 -10.84 -4.16 4.68
C ALA A 47 -9.71 -3.76 3.73
N ILE A 48 -8.64 -3.25 4.31
CA ILE A 48 -7.38 -2.97 3.62
C ILE A 48 -6.35 -4.04 3.97
N SER A 49 -5.61 -4.52 2.99
CA SER A 49 -4.48 -5.44 3.22
C SER A 49 -3.27 -4.62 3.62
N VAL A 50 -2.70 -4.90 4.79
CA VAL A 50 -1.43 -4.31 5.26
C VAL A 50 -0.26 -5.26 5.09
N GLU A 51 -0.55 -6.54 4.78
CA GLU A 51 0.43 -7.54 4.37
C GLU A 51 0.09 -8.09 2.97
N GLY A 52 1.10 -8.65 2.31
CA GLY A 52 0.99 -9.26 0.99
C GLY A 52 1.88 -8.61 -0.05
N VAL A 53 1.73 -9.06 -1.29
CA VAL A 53 2.52 -8.58 -2.44
C VAL A 53 1.56 -8.02 -3.49
N PHE A 54 1.76 -6.75 -3.86
CA PHE A 54 0.89 -6.02 -4.78
C PHE A 54 1.71 -5.39 -5.90
N ASP A 55 1.13 -5.34 -7.10
CA ASP A 55 1.70 -4.57 -8.20
C ASP A 55 1.19 -3.13 -8.08
N VAL A 56 2.09 -2.20 -7.76
CA VAL A 56 1.79 -0.78 -7.51
C VAL A 56 2.28 0.05 -8.69
N ALA A 57 1.49 1.03 -9.13
CA ALA A 57 1.88 1.93 -10.22
C ALA A 57 3.16 2.71 -9.87
N LYS A 58 4.04 2.92 -10.84
CA LYS A 58 5.22 3.77 -10.73
C LYS A 58 5.41 4.59 -12.00
N ASP A 59 6.21 5.65 -11.91
CA ASP A 59 6.70 6.34 -13.10
C ASP A 59 7.50 5.34 -13.98
N PRO A 60 7.07 5.09 -15.23
CA PRO A 60 7.78 4.17 -16.12
C PRO A 60 9.20 4.65 -16.45
N ALA A 61 9.54 5.92 -16.24
CA ALA A 61 10.89 6.44 -16.41
C ALA A 61 11.85 6.03 -15.26
N ILE A 62 11.32 5.62 -14.11
CA ILE A 62 12.12 5.28 -12.92
C ILE A 62 12.35 3.78 -12.83
N SER A 63 13.59 3.35 -12.67
CA SER A 63 13.93 1.96 -12.37
C SER A 63 13.95 1.71 -10.86
N VAL A 64 13.39 0.60 -10.41
CA VAL A 64 13.41 0.15 -9.02
C VAL A 64 14.10 -1.21 -8.96
N SER A 65 15.15 -1.34 -8.15
CA SER A 65 15.83 -2.63 -7.94
C SER A 65 15.06 -3.53 -6.97
N ALA A 66 15.20 -4.84 -7.12
CA ALA A 66 14.70 -5.79 -6.13
C ALA A 66 15.28 -5.47 -4.74
N GLY A 67 14.44 -5.50 -3.71
CA GLY A 67 14.78 -5.17 -2.32
C GLY A 67 14.82 -3.69 -1.99
N ALA A 68 14.70 -2.78 -2.97
CA ALA A 68 14.63 -1.35 -2.70
C ALA A 68 13.40 -0.99 -1.87
N LYS A 69 13.55 0.00 -0.98
CA LYS A 69 12.40 0.58 -0.27
C LYS A 69 11.53 1.34 -1.25
N VAL A 70 10.23 1.07 -1.18
CA VAL A 70 9.23 1.70 -2.01
C VAL A 70 8.28 2.47 -1.10
N TYR A 71 8.04 3.72 -1.48
CA TYR A 71 7.20 4.66 -0.78
C TYR A 71 6.01 5.02 -1.66
N TRP A 72 4.90 5.42 -1.03
CA TRP A 72 3.73 5.94 -1.70
C TRP A 72 3.75 7.47 -1.69
N ASP A 73 3.67 8.05 -2.89
CA ASP A 73 3.37 9.45 -3.09
C ASP A 73 1.86 9.60 -3.28
N ALA A 74 1.17 10.06 -2.25
CA ALA A 74 -0.28 10.29 -2.27
C ALA A 74 -0.68 11.47 -3.18
N THR A 75 0.25 12.37 -3.48
CA THR A 75 0.00 13.52 -4.37
C THR A 75 0.04 13.09 -5.83
N ALA A 76 1.06 12.29 -6.19
CA ALA A 76 1.21 11.77 -7.55
C ALA A 76 0.34 10.53 -7.81
N GLY A 77 -0.12 9.83 -6.77
CA GLY A 77 -0.82 8.56 -6.88
C GLY A 77 0.07 7.44 -7.43
N GLN A 78 1.36 7.47 -7.09
CA GLN A 78 2.37 6.55 -7.62
C GLN A 78 3.36 6.14 -6.54
N SER A 79 4.01 5.00 -6.77
CA SER A 79 5.12 4.55 -5.96
C SER A 79 6.44 5.20 -6.38
N VAL A 80 7.22 5.60 -5.38
CA VAL A 80 8.49 6.31 -5.52
C VAL A 80 9.55 5.69 -4.61
N THR A 81 10.83 5.95 -4.88
CA THR A 81 11.95 5.51 -4.01
C THR A 81 12.39 6.58 -3.01
N THR A 82 11.77 7.76 -3.06
CA THR A 82 12.08 8.90 -2.19
C THR A 82 11.32 8.79 -0.88
N ALA A 83 12.04 8.78 0.25
CA ALA A 83 11.45 8.67 1.58
C ALA A 83 10.81 9.98 2.08
N THR A 84 11.45 11.11 1.84
CA THR A 84 11.04 12.40 2.41
C THR A 84 9.65 12.79 1.93
N GLY A 85 8.71 12.96 2.87
CA GLY A 85 7.33 13.36 2.56
C GLY A 85 6.42 12.23 2.09
N ASN A 86 6.95 11.02 1.87
CA ASN A 86 6.20 9.87 1.37
C ASN A 86 6.10 8.77 2.41
N LYS A 87 5.05 7.95 2.33
CA LYS A 87 4.80 6.87 3.30
C LYS A 87 5.39 5.56 2.84
N LEU A 88 5.98 4.79 3.75
CA LEU A 88 6.58 3.51 3.38
C LEU A 88 5.47 2.51 3.01
N LEU A 89 5.51 2.00 1.78
CA LEU A 89 4.70 0.85 1.38
C LEU A 89 5.37 -0.44 1.79
N GLY A 90 6.67 -0.55 1.50
CA GLY A 90 7.48 -1.69 1.85
C GLY A 90 8.68 -1.85 0.92
N LYS A 91 8.87 -3.05 0.35
CA LYS A 91 10.04 -3.37 -0.46
C LYS A 91 9.68 -3.99 -1.80
N ALA A 92 10.43 -3.63 -2.84
CA ALA A 92 10.29 -4.25 -4.15
C ALA A 92 10.68 -5.74 -4.09
N VAL A 93 9.84 -6.62 -4.63
CA VAL A 93 10.09 -8.07 -4.67
C VAL A 93 10.96 -8.44 -5.86
N LEU A 94 10.82 -7.71 -6.97
CA LEU A 94 11.56 -7.91 -8.21
C LEU A 94 11.99 -6.57 -8.78
N SER A 95 13.04 -6.60 -9.60
CA SER A 95 13.54 -5.43 -10.30
C SER A 95 12.53 -4.98 -11.35
N ALA A 96 12.08 -3.74 -11.27
CA ALA A 96 11.22 -3.12 -12.26
C ALA A 96 12.03 -2.09 -13.05
N GLY A 97 12.32 -2.40 -14.30
CA GLY A 97 13.10 -1.53 -15.19
C GLY A 97 12.34 -0.29 -15.65
N THR A 98 13.00 0.49 -16.49
CA THR A 98 12.34 1.54 -17.27
C THR A 98 11.34 0.91 -18.25
N ASN A 99 10.29 1.64 -18.62
CA ASN A 99 9.13 1.17 -19.42
C ASN A 99 8.21 0.14 -18.73
N THR A 100 8.42 -0.14 -17.44
CA THR A 100 7.48 -0.93 -16.65
C THR A 100 6.61 0.04 -15.83
N PRO A 101 5.30 0.14 -16.05
CA PRO A 101 4.44 1.10 -15.34
C PRO A 101 4.11 0.65 -13.91
N THR A 102 4.56 -0.53 -13.49
CA THR A 102 4.30 -1.09 -12.16
C THR A 102 5.56 -1.62 -11.51
N VAL A 103 5.53 -1.73 -10.19
CA VAL A 103 6.53 -2.41 -9.37
C VAL A 103 5.83 -3.33 -8.39
N ARG A 104 6.34 -4.56 -8.27
CA ARG A 104 5.81 -5.52 -7.31
C ARG A 104 6.37 -5.23 -5.93
N VAL A 105 5.53 -4.82 -5.00
CA VAL A 105 5.90 -4.42 -3.64
C VAL A 105 5.34 -5.41 -2.63
N ARG A 106 6.19 -5.92 -1.76
CA ARG A 106 5.76 -6.57 -0.52
C ARG A 106 5.48 -5.49 0.51
N LEU A 107 4.25 -5.43 0.98
CA LEU A 107 3.87 -4.51 2.05
C LEU A 107 4.61 -4.87 3.35
N SER A 108 5.08 -3.85 4.04
CA SER A 108 5.65 -3.99 5.37
C SER A 108 5.26 -2.76 6.20
N GLN A 109 4.23 -2.95 7.01
CA GLN A 109 3.80 -1.99 8.04
C GLN A 109 4.52 -2.24 9.35
#